data_AF-A0A4Y7ZV26-F1
#
_entry.id   AF-A0A4Y7ZV26-F1
#
_cell.length_a   1.000
_cell.length_b   1.000
_cell.length_c   1.000
_cell.angle_alpha   90.00
_cell.angle_beta   90.00
_cell.angle_gamma   90.00
#
_symmetry.space_group_name_H-M   'P 1'
#
loop_
_entity.id
_entity.type
_entity.pdbx_description
1 polymer ?
#
loop_
_entity_poly.entity_id
_entity_poly.type
_entity_poly.pdbx_seq_one_letter_code
_entity_poly.pdbx_strand_id
1 'polypeptide(L)'
;MPINKISTVTDTPRLINLLGITENTKEAGFILSDGRLLHLPRKNPLVNFNHLDVIKLLPQFQMTTNPVSDTEMIAFMAKEQLIRFNIEGIIHCAVHPSSMQMRKIYNILAYRSSIFEIIISNAAAMTLAQHQVSGPSMSTLVKIFKIYEQQTAAIKTDEFFVQQTATHYQLVFRPSMKVVGKMNKNTNTLKMELEYKSASKLFYQLITDL
;
A
#
# COMPACT_ATOMS: atom_id res chain seq x y z
N MET A 1 -8.18 31.72 7.07
CA MET A 1 -8.47 30.43 7.72
C MET A 1 -7.15 29.72 7.97
N PRO A 2 -6.85 29.29 9.20
CA PRO A 2 -5.58 28.63 9.48
C PRO A 2 -5.58 27.24 8.83
N ILE A 3 -4.54 26.96 8.06
CA ILE A 3 -4.22 25.63 7.54
C ILE A 3 -3.92 24.78 8.77
N ASN A 4 -4.81 23.84 9.11
CA ASN A 4 -4.52 22.84 10.13
C ASN A 4 -3.24 22.11 9.72
N LYS A 5 -2.14 22.39 10.44
CA LYS A 5 -0.96 21.51 10.47
C LYS A 5 -1.45 20.17 11.01
N ILE A 6 -1.67 19.21 10.12
CA ILE A 6 -1.75 17.80 10.50
C ILE A 6 -0.44 17.53 11.22
N SER A 7 -0.53 17.20 12.51
CA SER A 7 0.61 16.77 13.31
C SER A 7 1.27 15.58 12.61
N THR A 8 2.42 15.82 11.97
CA THR A 8 3.21 14.83 11.22
C THR A 8 4.07 13.99 12.15
N VAL A 9 3.52 13.57 13.30
CA VAL A 9 4.25 12.67 14.19
C VAL A 9 4.17 11.28 13.58
N THR A 10 5.32 10.83 13.09
CA THR A 10 5.55 9.46 12.63
C THR A 10 5.61 8.55 13.85
N ASP A 11 4.88 7.44 13.83
CA ASP A 11 4.94 6.37 14.83
C ASP A 11 6.20 5.50 14.72
N THR A 12 7.06 5.76 13.72
CA THR A 12 8.32 5.03 13.47
C THR A 12 9.22 4.85 14.72
N PRO A 13 9.52 5.87 15.55
CA PRO A 13 10.33 5.66 16.76
C PRO A 13 9.67 4.70 17.76
N ARG A 14 8.35 4.74 17.87
CA ARG A 14 7.57 3.84 18.73
C ARG A 14 7.60 2.42 18.19
N LEU A 15 7.46 2.22 16.87
CA LEU A 15 7.61 0.91 16.24
C LEU A 15 8.98 0.30 16.54
N ILE A 16 10.06 1.08 16.41
CA ILE A 16 11.41 0.64 16.74
C ILE A 16 11.51 0.23 18.22
N ASN A 17 10.87 0.98 19.12
CA ASN A 17 10.85 0.63 20.54
C ASN A 17 10.05 -0.67 20.81
N LEU A 18 8.89 -0.84 20.16
CA LEU A 18 8.03 -2.02 20.35
C LEU A 18 8.61 -3.30 19.76
N LEU A 19 9.19 -3.20 18.56
CA LEU A 19 9.61 -4.37 17.78
C LEU A 19 11.13 -4.59 17.84
N GLY A 20 11.90 -3.53 17.98
CA GLY A 20 13.34 -3.55 17.73
C GLY A 20 13.67 -3.58 16.23
N ILE A 21 14.97 -3.50 15.96
CA ILE A 21 15.55 -3.66 14.62
C ILE A 21 16.24 -5.02 14.50
N THR A 22 16.30 -5.54 13.28
CA THR A 22 17.00 -6.80 12.99
C THR A 22 17.80 -6.70 11.68
N GLU A 23 18.82 -7.53 11.55
CA GLU A 23 19.51 -7.77 10.28
C GLU A 23 18.99 -9.03 9.57
N ASN A 24 18.09 -9.79 10.23
CA ASN A 24 17.58 -11.03 9.71
C ASN A 24 16.64 -10.81 8.51
N THR A 25 17.15 -11.05 7.31
CA THR A 25 16.40 -11.01 6.05
C THR A 25 15.62 -12.29 5.76
N LYS A 26 15.68 -13.29 6.66
CA LYS A 26 14.97 -14.57 6.54
C LYS A 26 13.62 -14.59 7.28
N GLU A 27 13.16 -13.44 7.77
CA GLU A 27 11.85 -13.28 8.39
C GLU A 27 11.10 -12.16 7.67
N ALA A 28 9.77 -12.22 7.68
CA ALA A 28 8.97 -11.12 7.18
C ALA A 28 9.07 -9.91 8.11
N GLY A 29 8.75 -8.72 7.60
CA GLY A 29 8.78 -7.52 8.42
C GLY A 29 8.51 -6.25 7.62
N PHE A 30 9.02 -5.14 8.13
CA PHE A 30 9.00 -3.86 7.44
C PHE A 30 10.41 -3.34 7.22
N ILE A 31 10.61 -2.67 6.08
CA ILE A 31 11.82 -1.92 5.77
C ILE A 31 11.53 -0.45 6.09
N LEU A 32 12.27 0.12 7.04
CA LEU A 32 12.23 1.53 7.39
C LEU A 32 12.78 2.39 6.25
N SER A 33 12.48 3.69 6.27
CA SER A 33 12.97 4.66 5.27
C SER A 33 14.50 4.72 5.17
N ASP A 34 15.21 4.41 6.25
CA ASP A 34 16.68 4.32 6.30
C ASP A 34 17.24 2.93 5.90
N GLY A 35 16.37 1.98 5.53
CA GLY A 35 16.73 0.65 5.09
C GLY A 35 16.92 -0.38 6.21
N ARG A 36 16.79 -0.02 7.49
CA ARG A 36 16.78 -0.99 8.60
C ARG A 36 15.51 -1.84 8.55
N LEU A 37 15.57 -3.06 9.09
CA LEU A 37 14.41 -3.95 9.17
C LEU A 37 13.80 -3.89 10.56
N LEU A 38 12.49 -3.72 10.65
CA LEU A 38 11.75 -3.93 11.89
C LEU A 38 11.60 -5.43 12.13
N HIS A 39 11.91 -5.85 13.36
CA HIS A 39 11.83 -7.25 13.75
C HIS A 39 10.38 -7.65 13.99
N LEU A 40 9.85 -8.54 13.15
CA LEU A 40 8.51 -9.07 13.30
C LEU A 40 8.61 -10.56 13.70
N PRO A 41 8.72 -10.86 15.00
CA PRO A 41 8.97 -12.23 15.47
C PRO A 41 7.78 -13.14 15.12
N ARG A 42 8.06 -14.19 14.34
CA ARG A 42 7.07 -15.20 13.92
C ARG A 42 7.39 -16.63 14.40
N LYS A 43 8.52 -16.80 15.09
CA LYS A 43 9.01 -18.12 15.53
C LYS A 43 8.54 -18.51 16.93
N ASN A 44 8.04 -17.56 17.73
CA ASN A 44 7.59 -17.83 19.08
C ASN A 44 6.06 -17.77 19.14
N PRO A 45 5.36 -18.91 19.25
CA PRO A 45 3.90 -18.95 19.31
C PRO A 45 3.27 -18.04 20.38
N LEU A 46 4.00 -17.75 21.46
CA LEU A 46 3.54 -16.91 22.57
C LEU A 46 3.64 -15.40 22.28
N VAL A 47 4.40 -15.00 21.26
CA VAL A 47 4.72 -13.59 20.93
C VAL A 47 4.63 -13.35 19.41
N ASN A 48 3.86 -14.18 18.71
CA ASN A 48 3.75 -14.10 17.25
C ASN A 48 3.01 -12.82 16.87
N PHE A 49 3.74 -11.84 16.34
CA PHE A 49 3.16 -10.65 15.77
C PHE A 49 3.06 -10.80 14.25
N ASN A 50 1.85 -10.63 13.71
CA ASN A 50 1.71 -10.34 12.29
C ASN A 50 1.65 -8.82 12.07
N HIS A 51 1.67 -8.39 10.80
CA HIS A 51 1.67 -6.96 10.48
C HIS A 51 0.44 -6.24 11.06
N LEU A 52 -0.76 -6.82 10.96
CA LEU A 52 -1.99 -6.22 11.46
C LEU A 52 -2.00 -6.11 12.99
N ASP A 53 -1.45 -7.11 13.69
CA ASP A 53 -1.35 -7.11 15.15
C ASP A 53 -0.46 -5.96 15.64
N VAL A 54 0.66 -5.71 14.96
CA VAL A 54 1.55 -4.58 15.30
C VAL A 54 0.82 -3.25 15.22
N ILE A 55 0.04 -3.04 14.16
CA ILE A 55 -0.69 -1.78 13.96
C ILE A 55 -1.73 -1.58 15.06
N LYS A 56 -2.45 -2.64 15.46
CA LYS A 56 -3.44 -2.58 16.55
C LYS A 56 -2.83 -2.14 17.88
N LEU A 57 -1.53 -2.29 18.08
CA LEU A 57 -0.82 -1.87 19.31
C LEU A 57 -0.43 -0.38 19.32
N LEU A 58 -0.69 0.35 18.23
CA LEU A 58 -0.44 1.79 18.14
C LEU A 58 -1.68 2.59 18.57
N PRO A 59 -1.53 3.71 19.31
CA PRO A 59 -2.65 4.38 20.00
C PRO A 59 -3.76 4.84 19.08
N GLN A 60 -3.40 5.30 17.89
CA GLN A 60 -4.34 5.78 16.88
C GLN A 60 -5.24 4.65 16.35
N PHE A 61 -4.84 3.39 16.49
CA PHE A 61 -5.63 2.21 16.11
C PHE A 61 -6.26 1.51 17.32
N GLN A 62 -5.69 1.67 18.52
CA GLN A 62 -6.26 1.13 19.76
C GLN A 62 -7.67 1.69 20.08
N MET A 63 -7.99 2.90 19.60
CA MET A 63 -9.33 3.49 19.79
C MET A 63 -10.36 3.03 18.74
N THR A 64 -9.95 2.24 17.74
CA THR A 64 -10.86 1.71 16.72
C THR A 64 -11.45 0.39 17.21
N THR A 65 -12.78 0.30 17.31
CA THR A 65 -13.49 -0.93 17.72
C THR A 65 -13.49 -2.02 16.65
N ASN A 66 -13.01 -1.70 15.45
CA ASN A 66 -13.06 -2.56 14.28
C ASN A 66 -11.70 -3.22 14.01
N PRO A 67 -11.68 -4.41 13.40
CA PRO A 67 -10.43 -5.02 12.96
C PRO A 67 -9.74 -4.11 11.94
N VAL A 68 -8.44 -3.90 12.11
CA VAL A 68 -7.59 -3.20 11.14
C VAL A 68 -7.66 -3.92 9.79
N SER A 69 -8.12 -3.20 8.78
CA SER A 69 -8.21 -3.65 7.39
C SER A 69 -6.85 -3.56 6.70
N ASP A 70 -6.68 -4.30 5.60
CA ASP A 70 -5.47 -4.18 4.76
C ASP A 70 -5.34 -2.77 4.16
N THR A 71 -6.45 -2.08 3.89
CA THR A 71 -6.40 -0.70 3.39
C THR A 71 -5.84 0.28 4.43
N GLU A 72 -6.15 0.09 5.71
CA GLU A 72 -5.59 0.88 6.81
C GLU A 72 -4.11 0.57 7.05
N MET A 73 -3.72 -0.70 6.90
CA MET A 73 -2.32 -1.12 6.90
C MET A 73 -1.51 -0.43 5.80
N ILE A 74 -2.03 -0.38 4.58
CA ILE A 74 -1.36 0.26 3.44
C ILE A 74 -1.27 1.78 3.64
N ALA A 75 -2.34 2.40 4.14
CA ALA A 75 -2.33 3.82 4.49
C ALA A 75 -1.29 4.13 5.58
N PHE A 76 -1.18 3.27 6.59
CA PHE A 76 -0.15 3.35 7.62
C PHE A 76 1.26 3.20 7.04
N MET A 77 1.48 2.20 6.17
CA MET A 77 2.75 2.01 5.47
C MET A 77 3.15 3.26 4.69
N ALA A 78 2.21 3.89 3.99
CA ALA A 78 2.46 5.12 3.25
C ALA A 78 2.81 6.29 4.18
N LYS A 79 2.06 6.47 5.28
CA LYS A 79 2.29 7.52 6.27
C LYS A 79 3.68 7.39 6.91
N GLU A 80 4.05 6.18 7.32
CA GLU A 80 5.30 5.90 8.03
C GLU A 80 6.48 5.59 7.11
N GLN A 81 6.29 5.68 5.78
CA GLN A 81 7.32 5.37 4.78
C GLN A 81 7.89 3.95 4.95
N LEU A 82 7.03 2.98 5.22
CA LEU A 82 7.38 1.58 5.43
C LEU A 82 7.14 0.76 4.17
N ILE A 83 8.00 -0.23 3.94
CA ILE A 83 7.79 -1.25 2.91
C ILE A 83 7.59 -2.58 3.60
N ARG A 84 6.47 -3.24 3.33
CA ARG A 84 6.19 -4.57 3.85
C ARG A 84 6.91 -5.59 2.99
N PHE A 85 7.58 -6.56 3.62
CA PHE A 85 8.19 -7.66 2.91
C PHE A 85 7.88 -8.98 3.61
N ASN A 86 7.60 -10.01 2.82
CA ASN A 86 7.50 -11.40 3.24
C ASN A 86 8.51 -12.21 2.43
N ILE A 87 9.29 -13.03 3.13
CA ILE A 87 10.26 -13.95 2.53
C ILE A 87 9.63 -15.04 1.67
N GLU A 88 8.33 -15.29 1.85
CA GLU A 88 7.54 -16.24 1.05
C GLU A 88 7.11 -15.65 -0.31
N GLY A 89 7.58 -14.46 -0.66
CA GLY A 89 7.49 -13.97 -2.04
C GLY A 89 6.64 -12.73 -2.24
N ILE A 90 6.48 -11.83 -1.26
CA ILE A 90 5.74 -10.57 -1.47
C ILE A 90 6.52 -9.38 -0.92
N ILE A 91 6.67 -8.34 -1.74
CA ILE A 91 7.09 -7.01 -1.32
C ILE A 91 5.96 -6.05 -1.69
N HIS A 92 5.46 -5.31 -0.72
CA HIS A 92 4.39 -4.34 -0.94
C HIS A 92 4.87 -2.93 -0.60
N CYS A 93 4.85 -2.07 -1.61
CA CYS A 93 5.16 -0.65 -1.51
C CYS A 93 3.87 0.17 -1.69
N ALA A 94 3.65 1.13 -0.79
CA ALA A 94 2.54 2.09 -0.86
C ALA A 94 3.01 3.52 -1.22
N VAL A 95 4.33 3.71 -1.23
CA VAL A 95 5.04 4.96 -1.52
C VAL A 95 6.33 4.65 -2.26
N HIS A 96 6.89 5.66 -2.94
CA HIS A 96 8.16 5.53 -3.63
C HIS A 96 9.27 5.13 -2.64
N PRO A 97 9.94 3.97 -2.81
CA PRO A 97 11.01 3.55 -1.91
C PRO A 97 12.16 4.56 -1.88
N SER A 98 12.74 4.79 -0.70
CA SER A 98 13.98 5.54 -0.56
C SER A 98 15.16 4.80 -1.21
N SER A 99 16.28 5.49 -1.45
CA SER A 99 17.50 4.85 -1.93
C SER A 99 18.03 3.75 -1.01
N MET A 100 17.80 3.87 0.30
CA MET A 100 18.21 2.85 1.28
C MET A 100 17.26 1.65 1.27
N GLN A 101 15.95 1.91 1.14
CA GLN A 101 14.95 0.87 0.95
C GLN A 101 15.17 0.09 -0.34
N MET A 102 15.46 0.77 -1.45
CA MET A 102 15.79 0.14 -2.72
C MET A 102 16.99 -0.80 -2.61
N ARG A 103 18.06 -0.36 -1.93
CA ARG A 103 19.21 -1.23 -1.65
C ARG A 103 18.84 -2.43 -0.79
N LYS A 104 17.99 -2.24 0.23
CA LYS A 104 17.54 -3.35 1.07
C LYS A 104 16.67 -4.35 0.30
N ILE A 105 15.72 -3.87 -0.52
CA ILE A 105 14.90 -4.71 -1.41
C ILE A 105 15.81 -5.53 -2.33
N TYR A 106 16.78 -4.87 -2.99
CA TYR A 106 17.73 -5.57 -3.83
C TYR A 106 18.48 -6.66 -3.06
N ASN A 107 19.00 -6.36 -1.87
CA ASN A 107 19.71 -7.37 -1.07
C ASN A 107 18.83 -8.55 -0.64
N ILE A 108 17.53 -8.33 -0.43
CA ILE A 108 16.57 -9.40 -0.12
C ILE A 108 16.34 -10.30 -1.35
N LEU A 109 16.33 -9.72 -2.56
CA LEU A 109 15.92 -10.40 -3.79
C LEU A 109 17.05 -10.94 -4.67
N ALA A 110 18.22 -10.29 -4.71
CA ALA A 110 19.26 -10.48 -5.73
C ALA A 110 19.74 -11.93 -5.90
N TYR A 111 19.69 -12.71 -4.83
CA TYR A 111 20.17 -14.11 -4.80
C TYR A 111 19.06 -15.13 -4.53
N ARG A 112 17.80 -14.72 -4.67
CA ARG A 112 16.65 -15.61 -4.51
C ARG A 112 16.29 -16.20 -5.86
N SER A 113 16.27 -17.53 -5.91
CA SER A 113 15.77 -18.29 -7.05
C SER A 113 14.24 -18.32 -7.11
N SER A 114 13.57 -18.22 -5.95
CA SER A 114 12.11 -18.16 -5.86
C SER A 114 11.56 -16.85 -6.44
N ILE A 115 10.38 -16.95 -7.06
CA ILE A 115 9.66 -15.78 -7.56
C ILE A 115 9.17 -14.96 -6.36
N PHE A 116 9.39 -13.65 -6.44
CA PHE A 116 8.79 -12.64 -5.59
C PHE A 116 7.81 -11.81 -6.38
N GLU A 117 6.71 -11.47 -5.75
CA GLU A 117 5.74 -10.52 -6.21
C GLU A 117 6.04 -9.14 -5.60
N ILE A 118 6.16 -8.13 -6.45
CA ILE A 118 6.23 -6.73 -6.03
C ILE A 118 4.86 -6.12 -6.33
N ILE A 119 4.13 -5.78 -5.27
CA ILE A 119 2.85 -5.07 -5.32
C ILE A 119 3.14 -3.59 -5.08
N ILE A 120 2.67 -2.74 -5.98
CA ILE A 120 2.80 -1.28 -5.89
C ILE A 120 1.40 -0.72 -5.80
N SER A 121 1.10 -0.02 -4.71
CA SER A 121 -0.16 0.69 -4.50
C SER A 121 0.07 2.16 -4.20
N ASN A 122 -0.99 2.97 -4.29
CA ASN A 122 -1.00 4.30 -3.70
C ASN A 122 -1.30 4.22 -2.18
N ALA A 123 -1.30 5.39 -1.52
CA ALA A 123 -1.63 5.50 -0.09
C ALA A 123 -3.09 5.11 0.26
N ALA A 124 -3.98 5.05 -0.74
CA ALA A 124 -5.37 4.64 -0.59
C ALA A 124 -5.58 3.14 -0.89
N ALA A 125 -4.51 2.36 -0.97
CA ALA A 125 -4.51 0.92 -1.24
C ALA A 125 -4.92 0.49 -2.65
N MET A 126 -5.14 1.42 -3.58
CA MET A 126 -5.39 1.07 -4.98
C MET A 126 -4.11 0.55 -5.62
N THR A 127 -4.18 -0.63 -6.24
CA THR A 127 -3.04 -1.24 -6.92
C THR A 127 -2.72 -0.47 -8.20
N LEU A 128 -1.47 -0.03 -8.32
CA LEU A 128 -0.93 0.70 -9.47
C LEU A 128 -0.20 -0.23 -10.44
N ALA A 129 0.52 -1.22 -9.90
CA ALA A 129 1.20 -2.26 -10.66
C ALA A 129 1.51 -3.48 -9.78
N GLN A 130 1.73 -4.60 -10.45
CA GLN A 130 2.11 -5.87 -9.86
C GLN A 130 3.14 -6.54 -10.77
N HIS A 131 4.28 -6.95 -10.21
CA HIS A 131 5.38 -7.55 -10.97
C HIS A 131 5.85 -8.83 -10.30
N GLN A 132 6.07 -9.88 -11.09
CA GLN A 132 6.78 -11.06 -10.63
C GLN A 132 8.26 -10.95 -11.02
N VAL A 133 9.15 -11.13 -10.06
CA VAL A 133 10.60 -11.00 -10.23
C VAL A 133 11.34 -12.17 -9.58
N SER A 134 12.46 -12.58 -10.16
CA SER A 134 13.42 -13.52 -9.55
C SER A 134 14.81 -13.01 -9.87
N GLY A 135 15.68 -12.88 -8.85
CA GLY A 135 17.01 -12.26 -8.97
C GLY A 135 17.07 -10.95 -9.76
N PRO A 136 16.21 -9.94 -9.50
CA PRO A 136 16.16 -8.73 -10.32
C PRO A 136 17.45 -7.90 -10.17
N SER A 137 17.91 -7.32 -11.28
CA SER A 137 18.95 -6.29 -11.24
C SER A 137 18.44 -5.01 -10.57
N MET A 138 19.34 -4.19 -10.03
CA MET A 138 18.97 -2.86 -9.51
C MET A 138 18.28 -2.00 -10.59
N SER A 139 18.73 -2.09 -11.85
CA SER A 139 18.11 -1.37 -12.96
C SER A 139 16.66 -1.80 -13.20
N THR A 140 16.35 -3.09 -13.01
CA THR A 140 15.00 -3.64 -13.09
C THR A 140 14.12 -3.07 -11.98
N LEU A 141 14.62 -3.06 -10.74
CA LEU A 141 13.89 -2.49 -9.61
C LEU A 141 13.61 -0.99 -9.81
N VAL A 142 14.59 -0.21 -10.27
CA VAL A 142 14.40 1.21 -10.60
C VAL A 142 13.28 1.38 -11.62
N LYS A 143 13.27 0.59 -12.71
CA LYS A 143 12.21 0.64 -13.73
C LYS A 143 10.83 0.31 -13.15
N ILE A 144 10.74 -0.68 -12.28
CA ILE A 144 9.50 -1.09 -11.61
C ILE A 144 8.92 0.07 -10.79
N PHE A 145 9.74 0.77 -10.00
CA PHE A 145 9.25 1.84 -9.12
C PHE A 145 9.08 3.20 -9.80
N LYS A 146 9.50 3.38 -11.07
CA LYS A 146 9.20 4.58 -11.87
C LYS A 146 7.71 4.87 -12.02
N ILE A 147 6.83 3.90 -11.76
CA ILE A 147 5.39 4.12 -11.77
C ILE A 147 4.94 5.21 -10.78
N TYR A 148 5.67 5.45 -9.69
CA TYR A 148 5.38 6.56 -8.80
C TYR A 148 5.70 7.93 -9.41
N GLU A 149 6.54 8.00 -10.44
CA GLU A 149 6.83 9.21 -11.22
C GLU A 149 5.81 9.41 -12.36
N GLN A 150 5.18 8.33 -12.83
CA GLN A 150 4.28 8.32 -13.98
C GLN A 150 2.81 8.35 -13.53
N GLN A 151 2.01 9.28 -14.05
CA GLN A 151 0.57 9.35 -13.73
C GLN A 151 -0.28 8.26 -14.40
N THR A 152 0.33 7.37 -15.18
CA THR A 152 -0.33 6.30 -15.91
C THR A 152 -0.10 4.97 -15.20
N ALA A 153 -0.89 4.70 -14.16
CA ALA A 153 -0.92 3.38 -13.54
C ALA A 153 -1.82 2.43 -14.34
N ALA A 154 -1.41 1.17 -14.49
CA ALA A 154 -2.26 0.12 -15.03
C ALA A 154 -3.21 -0.34 -13.92
N ILE A 155 -4.30 0.41 -13.75
CA ILE A 155 -5.25 0.21 -12.65
C ILE A 155 -5.87 -1.18 -12.77
N LYS A 156 -5.84 -1.91 -11.67
CA LYS A 156 -6.42 -3.24 -11.57
C LYS A 156 -7.95 -3.13 -11.58
N THR A 157 -8.58 -3.56 -12.66
CA THR A 157 -10.01 -3.31 -12.91
C THR A 157 -10.93 -4.10 -11.97
N ASP A 158 -10.47 -5.26 -11.48
CA ASP A 158 -11.18 -6.12 -10.53
C ASP A 158 -11.32 -5.52 -9.13
N GLU A 159 -10.57 -4.46 -8.81
CA GLU A 159 -10.70 -3.71 -7.56
C GLU A 159 -11.90 -2.76 -7.56
N PHE A 160 -12.56 -2.58 -8.70
CA PHE A 160 -13.63 -1.62 -8.86
C PHE A 160 -14.91 -2.27 -9.39
N PHE A 161 -16.05 -1.67 -9.05
CA PHE A 161 -17.32 -1.93 -9.72
C PHE A 161 -18.17 -0.67 -9.73
N VAL A 162 -19.16 -0.66 -10.63
CA VAL A 162 -20.13 0.43 -10.70
C VAL A 162 -21.41 0.00 -10.01
N GLN A 163 -21.84 0.79 -9.03
CA GLN A 163 -23.17 0.71 -8.45
C GLN A 163 -24.05 1.80 -9.07
N GLN A 164 -25.30 1.45 -9.39
CA GLN A 164 -26.26 2.39 -9.91
C GLN A 164 -27.23 2.86 -8.84
N THR A 165 -27.54 4.15 -8.88
CA THR A 165 -28.69 4.75 -8.19
C THR A 165 -29.61 5.40 -9.23
N ALA A 166 -30.74 5.95 -8.78
CA ALA A 166 -31.68 6.65 -9.67
C ALA A 166 -31.01 7.83 -10.41
N THR A 167 -30.09 8.53 -9.76
CA THR A 167 -29.51 9.80 -10.27
C THR A 167 -28.02 9.74 -10.57
N HIS A 168 -27.32 8.71 -10.11
CA HIS A 168 -25.87 8.62 -10.24
C HIS A 168 -25.38 7.21 -10.59
N TYR A 169 -24.30 7.15 -11.37
CA TYR A 169 -23.35 6.04 -11.36
C TYR A 169 -22.34 6.28 -10.23
N GLN A 170 -21.99 5.24 -9.49
CA GLN A 170 -21.06 5.30 -8.36
C GLN A 170 -19.93 4.31 -8.59
N LEU A 171 -18.68 4.78 -8.60
CA LEU A 171 -17.51 3.90 -8.63
C LEU A 171 -17.20 3.48 -7.20
N VAL A 172 -17.26 2.18 -6.94
CA VAL A 172 -16.99 1.59 -5.64
C VAL A 172 -15.65 0.87 -5.68
N PHE A 173 -14.76 1.20 -4.75
CA PHE A 173 -13.51 0.50 -4.52
C PHE A 173 -13.77 -0.69 -3.58
N ARG A 174 -13.67 -1.91 -4.12
CA ARG A 174 -14.02 -3.15 -3.43
C ARG A 174 -13.26 -3.38 -2.11
N PRO A 175 -11.93 -3.15 -2.03
CA PRO A 175 -11.17 -3.47 -0.81
C PRO A 175 -11.67 -2.78 0.46
N SER A 176 -12.21 -1.56 0.34
CA SER A 176 -12.82 -0.83 1.47
C SER A 176 -14.33 -0.64 1.34
N MET A 177 -14.95 -1.20 0.30
CA MET A 177 -16.35 -0.98 -0.08
C MET A 177 -16.77 0.50 -0.10
N LYS A 178 -15.82 1.39 -0.46
CA LYS A 178 -15.99 2.83 -0.43
C LYS A 178 -16.40 3.37 -1.79
N VAL A 179 -17.37 4.28 -1.83
CA VAL A 179 -17.67 5.05 -3.05
C VAL A 179 -16.59 6.12 -3.24
N VAL A 180 -15.76 5.96 -4.27
CA VAL A 180 -14.61 6.83 -4.56
C VAL A 180 -14.86 7.77 -5.75
N GLY A 181 -15.94 7.51 -6.50
CA GLY A 181 -16.33 8.30 -7.66
C GLY A 181 -17.85 8.36 -7.81
N LYS A 182 -18.37 9.49 -8.30
CA LYS A 182 -19.79 9.67 -8.62
C LYS A 182 -19.94 10.44 -9.92
N MET A 183 -20.77 9.91 -10.83
CA MET A 183 -21.17 10.60 -12.06
C MET A 183 -22.68 10.78 -12.07
N ASN A 184 -23.15 12.02 -12.22
CA ASN A 184 -24.57 12.30 -12.36
C ASN A 184 -25.08 11.88 -13.75
N LYS A 185 -26.17 11.10 -13.81
CA LYS A 185 -26.73 10.55 -15.06
C LYS A 185 -27.26 11.62 -16.02
N ASN A 186 -27.72 12.76 -15.48
CA ASN A 186 -28.35 13.82 -16.26
C ASN A 186 -27.33 14.86 -16.72
N THR A 187 -26.38 15.22 -15.85
CA THR A 187 -25.42 16.31 -16.13
C THR A 187 -24.06 15.82 -16.61
N ASN A 188 -23.80 14.51 -16.60
CA ASN A 188 -22.49 13.89 -16.87
C ASN A 188 -21.33 14.47 -16.04
N THR A 189 -21.65 15.13 -14.92
CA THR A 189 -20.64 15.71 -14.05
C THR A 189 -19.98 14.62 -13.21
N LEU A 190 -18.68 14.43 -13.38
CA LEU A 190 -17.86 13.48 -12.65
C LEU A 190 -17.21 14.15 -11.42
N LYS A 191 -17.34 13.51 -10.25
CA LYS A 191 -16.61 13.83 -9.03
C LYS A 191 -15.84 12.60 -8.56
N MET A 192 -14.54 12.75 -8.35
CA MET A 192 -13.64 11.69 -7.87
C MET A 192 -12.92 12.15 -6.60
N GLU A 193 -12.68 11.24 -5.67
CA GLU A 193 -11.71 11.45 -4.60
C GLU A 193 -10.30 11.63 -5.18
N LEU A 194 -9.47 12.43 -4.51
CA LEU A 194 -8.18 12.89 -5.04
C LEU A 194 -7.24 11.72 -5.37
N GLU A 195 -7.21 10.75 -4.47
CA GLU A 195 -6.35 9.57 -4.48
C GLU A 195 -6.74 8.59 -5.61
N TYR A 196 -7.98 8.66 -6.09
CA TYR A 196 -8.55 7.79 -7.12
C TYR A 196 -8.73 8.49 -8.46
N LYS A 197 -8.23 9.73 -8.64
CA LYS A 197 -8.40 10.48 -9.90
C LYS A 197 -7.90 9.74 -11.13
N SER A 198 -6.84 8.95 -11.01
CA SER A 198 -6.32 8.13 -12.12
C SER A 198 -7.32 7.06 -12.58
N ALA A 199 -8.26 6.64 -11.72
CA ALA A 199 -9.33 5.69 -12.03
C ALA A 199 -10.50 6.29 -12.84
N SER A 200 -10.48 7.59 -13.13
CA SER A 200 -11.54 8.25 -13.92
C SER A 200 -11.77 7.59 -15.28
N LYS A 201 -10.70 7.24 -16.01
CA LYS A 201 -10.80 6.56 -17.31
C LYS A 201 -11.47 5.19 -17.18
N LEU A 202 -11.08 4.41 -16.18
CA LEU A 202 -11.71 3.12 -15.87
C LEU A 202 -13.20 3.30 -15.55
N PHE A 203 -13.55 4.34 -14.80
CA PHE A 203 -14.95 4.59 -14.45
C PHE A 203 -15.82 4.82 -15.70
N TYR A 204 -15.36 5.64 -16.64
CA TYR A 204 -16.08 5.85 -17.90
C TYR A 204 -16.22 4.55 -18.71
N GLN A 205 -15.16 3.73 -18.77
CA GLN A 205 -15.21 2.43 -19.44
C GLN A 205 -16.27 1.53 -18.80
N LEU A 206 -16.21 1.34 -17.48
CA LEU A 206 -17.17 0.50 -16.76
C LEU A 206 -18.61 0.99 -16.89
N ILE A 207 -18.87 2.29 -17.04
CA ILE A 207 -20.23 2.80 -17.28
C ILE A 207 -20.72 2.47 -18.70
N THR A 208 -19.81 2.48 -19.68
CA THR A 208 -20.14 2.19 -21.09
C THR A 208 -20.46 0.71 -21.29
N ASP A 209 -19.87 -0.15 -20.47
CA ASP A 209 -20.06 -1.60 -20.49
C ASP A 209 -21.30 -2.09 -19.70
N LEU A 210 -22.08 -1.18 -19.08
CA LEU A 210 -23.34 -1.47 -18.36
C LEU A 210 -24.55 -1.50 -19.29
#